data_AF-A0A2E1FP28-F1
#
_entry.id   AF-A0A2E1FP28-F1
#
_cell.length_a   1.000
_cell.length_b   1.000
_cell.length_c   1.000
_cell.angle_alpha   90.00
_cell.angle_beta   90.00
_cell.angle_gamma   90.00
#
_symmetry.space_group_name_H-M   'P 1'
#
loop_
_entity.id
_entity.type
_entity.pdbx_description
1 polymer ?
#
loop_
_entity_poly.entity_id
_entity_poly.type
_entity_poly.pdbx_seq_one_letter_code
_entity_poly.pdbx_strand_id
1 'polypeptide(L)' 'MEVKVLLLTVGLLGVAFAGIAIKLLIKKDGEFAGTCASNNPMFQDDNGSCTVCGARPQDQCLNES' A
#
# COMPACT_ATOMS: atom_id res chain seq x y z
N MET A 1 29.48 2.16 9.00
CA MET A 1 28.16 1.67 9.45
C MET A 1 28.39 0.62 10.51
N GLU A 2 27.94 0.84 11.73
CA GLU A 2 28.08 -0.15 12.80
C GLU A 2 27.11 -1.32 12.55
N VAL A 3 27.60 -2.57 12.65
CA VAL A 3 26.81 -3.79 12.37
C VAL A 3 25.54 -3.87 13.24
N LYS A 4 25.59 -3.33 14.46
CA LYS A 4 24.43 -3.21 15.35
C LYS A 4 23.27 -2.42 14.71
N VAL A 5 23.58 -1.28 14.09
CA VAL A 5 22.58 -0.45 13.40
C VAL A 5 22.04 -1.20 12.19
N LEU A 6 22.91 -1.89 11.45
CA LEU A 6 22.50 -2.67 10.28
C LEU A 6 21.53 -3.81 10.64
N LEU A 7 21.83 -4.57 11.69
CA LEU A 7 20.95 -5.63 12.20
C LEU A 7 19.61 -5.08 12.70
N LEU A 8 19.62 -3.95 13.40
CA LEU A 8 18.39 -3.30 13.88
C LEU A 8 17.51 -2.84 12.72
N THR A 9 18.10 -2.18 11.71
CA THR A 9 17.38 -1.70 10.54
C THR A 9 16.77 -2.86 9.74
N VAL A 10 17.57 -3.90 9.46
CA VAL A 10 17.07 -5.08 8.72
C VAL A 10 15.99 -5.80 9.52
N GLY A 11 16.14 -5.93 10.84
CA GLY A 11 15.13 -6.51 11.72
C GLY A 11 13.81 -5.74 11.68
N LEU A 12 13.86 -4.41 11.81
CA LEU A 12 12.66 -3.56 11.76
C LEU A 12 11.96 -3.62 10.40
N LEU A 13 12.74 -3.60 9.32
CA LEU A 13 12.21 -3.71 7.96
C LEU A 13 11.54 -5.07 7.75
N GLY A 14 12.18 -6.15 8.20
CA GLY A 14 11.65 -7.51 8.13
C GLY A 14 10.31 -7.65 8.87
N VAL A 15 10.19 -7.06 10.06
CA VAL A 15 8.92 -7.05 10.82
C VAL A 15 7.81 -6.31 10.06
N ALA A 16 8.12 -5.19 9.42
CA ALA A 16 7.13 -4.46 8.62
C ALA A 16 6.61 -5.28 7.44
N PHE A 17 7.51 -5.93 6.68
CA PHE A 17 7.12 -6.80 5.57
C PHE A 17 6.33 -8.03 6.02
N ALA A 18 6.76 -8.67 7.13
CA ALA A 18 6.03 -9.78 7.72
C ALA A 18 4.60 -9.38 8.13
N GLY A 19 4.44 -8.20 8.74
CA GLY A 19 3.12 -7.66 9.09
C GLY A 19 2.21 -7.44 7.88
N ILE A 20 2.74 -6.90 6.77
CA ILE A 20 1.99 -6.71 5.53
C ILE A 20 1.58 -8.06 4.92
N ALA A 21 2.49 -9.03 4.90
CA ALA A 21 2.22 -10.37 4.38
C ALA A 21 1.12 -11.09 5.17
N ILE A 22 1.21 -11.07 6.50
CA ILE A 22 0.18 -11.64 7.38
C ILE A 22 -1.17 -10.96 7.16
N LYS A 23 -1.17 -9.62 7.06
CA LYS A 23 -2.40 -8.84 6.81
C LYS A 23 -3.08 -9.24 5.50
N LEU A 24 -2.31 -9.50 4.43
CA LEU A 24 -2.84 -9.99 3.15
C LEU A 24 -3.47 -11.38 3.28
N LEU A 25 -2.81 -12.31 4.00
CA LEU A 25 -3.33 -13.68 4.20
C LEU A 25 -4.64 -13.71 5.01
N ILE A 26 -4.79 -12.79 5.97
CA ILE A 26 -5.99 -12.71 6.82
C ILE A 26 -7.12 -11.94 6.13
N LYS A 27 -6.80 -11.07 5.15
CA LYS A 27 -7.80 -10.26 4.47
C LYS A 27 -8.63 -11.12 3.51
N LYS A 28 -9.96 -10.99 3.61
CA LYS A 28 -10.90 -11.67 2.73
C LYS A 28 -10.59 -11.28 1.28
N ASP A 29 -10.45 -12.29 0.42
CA ASP A 29 -10.08 -12.17 -1.00
C ASP A 29 -8.65 -11.69 -1.29
N GLY A 30 -7.77 -11.58 -0.28
CA GLY A 30 -6.37 -11.18 -0.46
C GLY A 30 -6.20 -9.76 -1.03
N GLU A 31 -7.24 -8.94 -0.95
CA GLU A 31 -7.29 -7.66 -1.66
C GLU A 31 -6.41 -6.62 -0.99
N PHE A 32 -5.44 -6.09 -1.72
CA PHE A 32 -4.58 -5.03 -1.23
C PHE A 32 -5.42 -3.78 -0.93
N ALA A 33 -5.23 -3.15 0.23
CA ALA A 33 -6.06 -2.03 0.68
C ALA A 33 -5.82 -0.71 -0.08
N GLY A 34 -5.25 -0.76 -1.28
CA GLY A 34 -4.88 0.42 -2.05
C GLY A 34 -3.51 1.00 -1.72
N THR A 35 -2.98 1.81 -2.64
CA THR A 35 -1.74 2.58 -2.45
C THR A 35 -2.07 3.97 -1.90
N CYS A 36 -1.05 4.74 -1.51
CA CYS A 36 -1.25 6.10 -0.97
C CYS A 36 -2.12 6.98 -1.89
N ALA A 37 -1.98 6.85 -3.21
CA ALA A 37 -2.76 7.62 -4.17
C ALA A 37 -4.25 7.23 -4.18
N SER A 38 -4.58 5.94 -4.08
CA SER A 38 -5.98 5.48 -4.10
C SER A 38 -6.71 5.71 -2.78
N ASN A 39 -5.97 5.92 -1.68
CA ASN A 39 -6.53 6.14 -0.34
C ASN A 39 -6.50 7.60 0.12
N ASN A 40 -5.98 8.53 -0.68
CA ASN A 40 -5.91 9.94 -0.32
C ASN A 40 -7.27 10.62 -0.55
N PRO A 41 -7.92 11.21 0.47
CA PRO A 41 -9.21 11.89 0.31
C PRO A 41 -9.17 13.07 -0.67
N MET A 42 -8.00 13.69 -0.85
CA MET A 42 -7.84 14.80 -1.80
C MET A 42 -7.97 14.35 -3.27
N PHE A 43 -7.66 13.08 -3.56
CA PHE A 43 -7.67 12.52 -4.91
C PHE A 43 -8.85 11.59 -5.16
N GLN A 44 -9.78 11.48 -4.22
CA GLN A 44 -11.01 10.70 -4.39
C GLN A 44 -12.18 11.64 -4.65
N ASP A 45 -13.06 11.26 -5.56
CA ASP A 45 -14.37 11.89 -5.71
C ASP A 45 -15.38 11.31 -4.69
N ASP A 46 -16.61 11.84 -4.68
CA ASP A 46 -17.69 11.38 -3.80
C ASP A 46 -18.07 9.90 -4.01
N ASN A 47 -17.69 9.32 -5.16
CA ASN A 47 -17.88 7.91 -5.50
C ASN A 47 -16.65 7.03 -5.19
N GLY A 48 -15.57 7.60 -4.64
CA GLY A 48 -14.31 6.91 -4.33
C GLY A 48 -13.40 6.67 -5.54
N SER A 49 -13.72 7.21 -6.71
CA SER A 49 -12.88 7.13 -7.91
C SER A 49 -11.72 8.11 -7.81
N CYS A 50 -10.55 7.74 -8.35
CA CYS A 50 -9.40 8.63 -8.37
C CYS A 50 -9.62 9.79 -9.35
N THR A 51 -9.62 11.04 -8.88
CA THR A 51 -9.83 12.24 -9.71
C THR A 51 -8.68 12.53 -10.68
N VAL A 52 -7.52 11.89 -10.49
CA VAL A 52 -6.32 12.09 -11.33
C VAL A 52 -6.28 11.13 -12.51
N CYS A 53 -6.73 9.89 -12.35
CA CYS A 53 -6.66 8.86 -13.41
C CYS A 53 -8.00 8.18 -13.73
N GLY A 54 -9.06 8.46 -12.98
CA GLY A 54 -10.39 7.88 -13.16
C GLY A 54 -10.54 6.44 -12.69
N ALA A 55 -9.49 5.81 -12.14
CA ALA A 55 -9.55 4.43 -11.65
C ALA A 55 -10.50 4.31 -10.45
N ARG A 56 -11.38 3.30 -10.47
CA ARG A 56 -12.19 2.93 -9.30
C ARG A 56 -11.30 2.25 -8.25
N PRO A 57 -11.73 2.17 -6.98
CA PRO A 57 -10.92 1.57 -5.90
C PRO A 57 -10.33 0.19 -6.20
N GLN A 58 -11.07 -0.63 -6.95
CA GLN A 58 -10.69 -1.99 -7.36
C GLN A 58 -9.86 -2.06 -8.65
N ASP A 59 -9.78 -0.97 -9.42
CA ASP A 59 -9.05 -0.93 -10.68
C ASP A 59 -7.60 -0.50 -10.42
N GLN A 60 -6.65 -1.06 -11.17
CA GLN A 60 -5.28 -0.55 -11.12
C GLN A 60 -5.21 0.83 -11.77
N CYS A 61 -4.40 1.73 -11.20
CA CYS A 61 -4.08 3.00 -11.85
C CYS A 61 -3.27 2.71 -13.11
N LEU A 62 -3.87 2.90 -14.29
CA LEU A 62 -3.24 2.72 -15.60
C LEU A 62 -2.60 4.00 -16.14
N ASN A 63 -2.41 5.03 -15.30
CA ASN A 63 -1.79 6.26 -15.77
C ASN A 63 -0.33 5.97 -16.12
N GLU A 64 0.01 6.08 -17.41
CA GLU A 64 1.32 5.74 -17.98
C GLU A 64 2.42 6.72 -17.56
N SER A 65 2.07 7.80 -16.86
CA SER A 65 2.88 9.00 -16.57
C SER A 65 3.36 9.76 -17.80
#